data_AF-A0A7L3JHN0-F1
#
_entry.id   AF-A0A7L3JHN0-F1
#
_cell.length_a   1.000
_cell.length_b   1.000
_cell.length_c   1.000
_cell.angle_alpha   90.00
_cell.angle_beta   90.00
_cell.angle_gamma   90.00
#
_symmetry.space_group_name_H-M   'P 1'
#
loop_
_entity.id
_entity.type
_entity.pdbx_description
1 polymer ?
#
loop_
_entity_poly.entity_id
_entity_poly.type
_entity_poly.pdbx_seq_one_letter_code
_entity_poly.pdbx_strand_id
1 'polypeptide(L)'
;QRFSSAPAKSGTANTFDCSRHFGKKNNTKDWLTQKDFCRAKAAPDESRDIIASAQCVLDRENYFVREVDRYLRHNDFLNLRKKEILYKKWLEDVSEPLLQKIEDKMDSQSSEEIRKRKEEQLSLYLNYCKKKGYVALEAYDPSEYDPFFLKTCTDCWKVSVPTLQDPLLKDIQRKFIETGIIKQCETGRLCSTRELKELSKAELPLLPLSRQRMDAVEWLKIPHAYIASEVHQRKRQKVVSHHKDGESR
;
A
#
# COMPACT_ATOMS: atom_id res chain seq x y z
N GLN A 1 22.99 24.06 0.22
CA GLN A 1 22.56 24.76 1.44
C GLN A 1 23.11 24.00 2.65
N ARG A 2 24.16 24.51 3.28
CA ARG A 2 24.73 24.02 4.54
C ARG A 2 24.47 25.11 5.57
N PHE A 3 23.92 24.77 6.73
CA PHE A 3 23.85 25.68 7.86
C PHE A 3 24.92 25.31 8.88
N SER A 4 25.85 26.24 9.10
CA SER A 4 26.72 26.31 10.27
C SER A 4 26.02 27.13 11.35
N SER A 5 26.05 26.67 12.60
CA SER A 5 25.62 27.44 13.76
C SER A 5 26.77 27.58 14.76
N ALA A 6 27.18 28.83 14.97
CA ALA A 6 28.09 29.27 16.03
C ALA A 6 27.33 29.42 17.36
N PRO A 7 28.01 29.37 18.53
CA PRO A 7 27.36 29.61 19.81
C PRO A 7 27.44 31.10 20.21
N ALA A 8 26.35 31.56 20.82
CA ALA A 8 26.12 32.92 21.27
C ALA A 8 26.81 33.22 22.61
N LYS A 9 27.41 34.41 22.69
CA LYS A 9 27.78 35.09 23.94
C LYS A 9 26.53 35.58 24.66
N SER A 10 26.50 35.46 25.97
CA SER A 10 25.87 36.48 26.82
C SER A 10 26.61 36.55 28.14
N GLY A 11 26.96 37.78 28.53
CA GLY A 11 27.37 38.12 29.87
C GLY A 11 26.43 39.20 30.37
N THR A 12 26.12 39.17 31.67
CA THR A 12 25.78 40.37 32.43
C THR A 12 25.93 40.06 33.91
N ALA A 13 26.73 40.89 34.57
CA ALA A 13 26.85 40.99 36.01
C ALA A 13 25.55 41.52 36.62
N ASN A 14 25.25 41.10 37.84
CA ASN A 14 24.52 41.94 38.80
C ASN A 14 24.99 41.64 40.22
N THR A 15 25.47 42.71 40.83
CA THR A 15 25.78 42.97 42.23
C THR A 15 24.58 42.70 43.15
N PHE A 16 24.80 41.97 44.24
CA PHE A 16 24.12 42.22 45.51
C PHE A 16 25.11 42.05 46.65
N ASP A 17 25.29 43.15 47.37
CA ASP A 17 26.12 43.32 48.55
C ASP A 17 25.29 42.96 49.80
N CYS A 18 25.86 42.18 50.71
CA CYS A 18 25.34 42.02 52.07
C CYS A 18 26.51 41.76 53.02
N SER A 19 27.17 42.85 53.38
CA SER A 19 27.90 43.00 54.63
C SER A 19 27.04 42.61 55.84
N ARG A 20 27.49 41.60 56.60
CA ARG A 20 27.21 41.49 58.03
C ARG A 20 28.51 41.14 58.75
N HIS A 21 29.01 42.13 59.49
CA HIS A 21 30.12 42.00 60.42
C HIS A 21 29.73 41.10 61.60
N PHE A 22 30.57 40.11 61.90
CA PHE A 22 30.74 39.60 63.26
C PHE A 22 32.22 39.34 63.54
N GLY A 23 32.69 39.91 64.65
CA GLY A 23 33.59 39.25 65.58
C GLY A 23 35.06 39.07 65.16
N LYS A 24 35.95 39.76 65.87
CA LYS A 24 37.41 39.59 65.83
C LYS A 24 37.86 38.14 66.07
N LYS A 25 38.88 37.76 65.28
CA LYS A 25 40.09 37.00 65.65
C LYS A 25 39.90 35.53 66.06
N ASN A 26 40.26 34.60 65.17
CA ASN A 26 41.53 33.84 65.18
C ASN A 26 41.45 32.63 64.20
N ASN A 27 42.62 32.07 63.86
CA ASN A 27 42.88 30.71 63.38
C ASN A 27 42.00 30.08 62.28
N THR A 28 42.09 30.55 61.03
CA THR A 28 41.61 29.77 59.86
C THR A 28 42.56 29.83 58.65
N LYS A 29 43.88 29.86 58.86
CA LYS A 29 44.86 29.69 57.77
C LYS A 29 45.35 28.24 57.58
N ASP A 30 44.79 27.29 58.32
CA ASP A 30 45.22 25.88 58.27
C ASP A 30 44.25 24.93 57.54
N TRP A 31 43.12 25.41 57.00
CA TRP A 31 42.17 24.55 56.27
C TRP A 31 42.53 24.36 54.79
N LEU A 32 43.57 25.04 54.30
CA LEU A 32 44.16 24.81 52.98
C LEU A 32 45.55 24.20 53.16
N THR A 33 45.61 23.10 53.89
CA THR A 33 46.84 22.30 53.98
C THR A 33 47.12 21.64 52.64
N GLN A 34 48.39 21.41 52.34
CA GLN A 34 48.87 20.70 51.14
C GLN A 34 48.14 19.37 50.86
N LYS A 35 47.55 18.73 51.88
CA LYS A 35 46.65 17.57 51.78
C LYS A 35 45.41 17.82 50.92
N ASP A 36 44.83 19.02 50.95
CA ASP A 36 43.63 19.38 50.19
C ASP A 36 43.98 19.59 48.70
N PHE A 37 45.17 20.12 48.42
CA PHE A 37 45.73 20.19 47.07
C PHE A 37 46.12 18.81 46.51
N CYS A 38 46.61 17.90 47.35
CA CYS A 38 46.87 16.50 46.97
C CYS A 38 45.57 15.75 46.64
N ARG A 39 44.46 16.04 47.34
CA ARG A 39 43.15 15.44 47.05
C ARG A 39 42.55 15.96 45.74
N ALA A 40 42.72 17.25 45.44
CA ALA A 40 42.34 17.83 44.15
C ALA A 40 43.20 17.30 42.98
N LYS A 41 44.44 16.86 43.24
CA LYS A 41 45.29 16.16 42.26
C LYS A 41 45.04 14.65 42.12
N ALA A 42 44.27 14.04 43.03
CA ALA A 42 43.82 12.64 42.95
C ALA A 42 42.44 12.48 42.25
N ALA A 43 41.63 13.53 42.24
CA ALA A 43 40.37 13.60 41.49
C ALA A 43 40.45 13.57 39.93
N PRO A 44 41.55 13.92 39.22
CA PRO A 44 41.57 13.85 37.77
C PRO A 44 41.54 12.41 37.26
N ASP A 45 41.94 11.42 38.07
CA ASP A 45 41.94 10.00 37.69
C ASP A 45 40.51 9.45 37.61
N GLU A 46 39.71 9.66 38.66
CA GLU A 46 38.28 9.28 38.68
C GLU A 46 37.48 9.96 37.56
N SER A 47 37.78 11.24 37.27
CA SER A 47 37.12 11.96 36.18
C SER A 47 37.47 11.38 34.80
N ARG A 48 38.70 10.90 34.61
CA ARG A 48 39.15 10.25 33.38
C ARG A 48 38.50 8.88 33.21
N ASP A 49 38.32 8.14 34.29
CA ASP A 49 37.64 6.84 34.29
C ASP A 49 36.15 6.98 33.97
N ILE A 50 35.48 8.01 34.50
CA ILE A 50 34.09 8.34 34.15
C ILE A 50 33.97 8.71 32.67
N ILE A 51 34.89 9.53 32.16
CA ILE A 51 34.92 9.92 30.74
C ILE A 51 35.19 8.69 29.84
N ALA A 52 36.12 7.83 30.22
CA ALA A 52 36.43 6.60 29.48
C ALA A 52 35.24 5.62 29.48
N SER A 53 34.54 5.49 30.62
CA SER A 53 33.33 4.68 30.73
C SER A 53 32.19 5.23 29.87
N ALA A 54 31.99 6.55 29.87
CA ALA A 54 31.01 7.21 29.00
C ALA A 54 31.36 7.02 27.51
N GLN A 55 32.64 7.13 27.15
CA GLN A 55 33.09 6.91 25.77
C GLN A 55 32.88 5.46 25.32
N CYS A 56 33.12 4.48 26.18
CA CYS A 56 32.87 3.07 25.91
C CYS A 56 31.38 2.79 25.62
N VAL A 57 30.48 3.42 26.38
CA VAL A 57 29.03 3.34 26.13
C VAL A 57 28.68 3.96 24.78
N LEU A 58 29.20 5.16 24.48
CA LEU A 58 28.96 5.83 23.20
C LEU A 58 29.49 5.03 22.00
N ASP A 59 30.66 4.42 22.11
CA ASP A 59 31.25 3.60 21.05
C ASP A 59 30.41 2.35 20.79
N ARG A 60 29.88 1.72 21.85
CA ARG A 60 28.96 0.60 21.76
C ARG A 60 27.64 0.98 21.11
N GLU A 61 27.07 2.12 21.49
CA GLU A 61 25.84 2.65 20.88
C GLU A 61 26.05 3.01 19.40
N ASN A 62 27.16 3.67 19.08
CA ASN A 62 27.50 4.03 17.71
C ASN A 62 27.70 2.78 16.84
N TYR A 63 28.34 1.74 17.36
CA TYR A 63 28.43 0.45 16.68
C TYR A 63 27.05 -0.16 16.42
N PHE A 64 26.16 -0.17 17.42
CA PHE A 64 24.80 -0.67 17.28
C PHE A 64 24.00 0.09 16.21
N VAL A 65 24.04 1.43 16.24
CA VAL A 65 23.37 2.28 15.24
C VAL A 65 23.90 1.98 13.83
N ARG A 66 25.20 1.82 13.67
CA ARG A 66 25.81 1.45 12.37
C ARG A 66 25.38 0.09 11.87
N GLU A 67 25.16 -0.88 12.76
CA GLU A 67 24.70 -2.22 12.39
C GLU A 67 23.23 -2.19 11.94
N VAL A 68 22.37 -1.47 12.67
CA VAL A 68 20.97 -1.26 12.27
C VAL A 68 20.89 -0.56 10.92
N ASP A 69 21.66 0.52 10.74
CA ASP A 69 21.71 1.28 9.50
C ASP A 69 22.26 0.44 8.31
N ARG A 70 23.21 -0.48 8.56
CA ARG A 70 23.64 -1.47 7.56
C ARG A 70 22.51 -2.43 7.19
N TYR A 71 21.77 -2.92 8.17
CA TYR A 71 20.64 -3.84 7.93
C TYR A 71 19.52 -3.15 7.14
N LEU A 72 19.17 -1.92 7.48
CA LEU A 72 18.16 -1.14 6.77
C LEU A 72 18.55 -0.92 5.31
N ARG A 73 19.79 -0.47 5.04
CA ARG A 73 20.29 -0.33 3.67
C ARG A 73 20.24 -1.64 2.88
N HIS A 74 20.59 -2.76 3.51
CA HIS A 74 20.54 -4.06 2.86
C HIS A 74 19.10 -4.45 2.52
N ASN A 75 18.15 -4.21 3.42
CA ASN A 75 16.73 -4.44 3.18
C ASN A 75 16.20 -3.57 2.03
N ASP A 76 16.54 -2.28 2.00
CA ASP A 76 16.18 -1.38 0.91
C ASP A 76 16.71 -1.87 -0.45
N PHE A 77 17.96 -2.32 -0.47
CA PHE A 77 18.55 -2.94 -1.66
C PHE A 77 17.78 -4.20 -2.11
N LEU A 78 17.45 -5.10 -1.19
CA LEU A 78 16.67 -6.30 -1.49
C LEU A 78 15.27 -5.96 -2.03
N ASN A 79 14.61 -4.95 -1.44
CA ASN A 79 13.31 -4.48 -1.90
C ASN A 79 13.40 -3.89 -3.32
N LEU A 80 14.45 -3.12 -3.60
CA LEU A 80 14.68 -2.56 -4.93
C LEU A 80 14.91 -3.68 -5.95
N ARG A 81 15.74 -4.67 -5.60
CA ARG A 81 15.99 -5.84 -6.44
C ARG A 81 14.71 -6.65 -6.71
N LYS A 82 13.87 -6.83 -5.69
CA LYS A 82 12.57 -7.50 -5.83
C LYS A 82 11.66 -6.75 -6.81
N LYS A 83 11.57 -5.42 -6.69
CA LYS A 83 10.78 -4.58 -7.61
C LYS A 83 11.28 -4.69 -9.04
N GLU A 84 12.60 -4.66 -9.25
CA GLU A 84 13.21 -4.82 -10.57
C GLU A 84 12.86 -6.18 -11.20
N ILE A 85 12.98 -7.27 -10.44
CA ILE A 85 12.64 -8.61 -10.93
C ILE A 85 11.15 -8.71 -11.27
N LEU A 86 10.26 -8.16 -10.44
CA LEU A 86 8.82 -8.13 -10.71
C LEU A 86 8.50 -7.34 -11.97
N TYR A 87 9.15 -6.20 -12.16
CA TYR A 87 8.98 -5.39 -13.36
C TYR A 87 9.43 -6.14 -14.62
N LYS A 88 10.60 -6.79 -14.59
CA LYS A 88 11.10 -7.62 -15.70
C LYS A 88 10.13 -8.74 -16.05
N LYS A 89 9.66 -9.49 -15.05
CA LYS A 89 8.64 -10.53 -15.25
C LYS A 89 7.36 -9.98 -15.85
N TRP A 90 6.86 -8.86 -15.36
CA TRP A 90 5.67 -8.23 -15.94
C TRP A 90 5.89 -7.78 -17.39
N LEU A 91 7.09 -7.28 -17.69
CA LEU A 91 7.45 -6.84 -19.03
C LEU A 91 7.42 -8.03 -20.01
N GLU A 92 8.09 -9.13 -19.65
CA GLU A 92 8.18 -10.37 -20.44
C GLU A 92 6.84 -11.14 -20.52
N ASP A 93 6.14 -11.31 -19.40
CA ASP A 93 4.95 -12.17 -19.33
C ASP A 93 3.66 -11.45 -19.78
N VAL A 94 3.60 -10.12 -19.63
CA VAL A 94 2.38 -9.33 -19.86
C VAL A 94 2.58 -8.32 -20.98
N SER A 95 3.57 -7.45 -20.88
CA SER A 95 3.65 -6.30 -21.81
C SER A 95 4.04 -6.70 -23.24
N GLU A 96 5.10 -7.52 -23.39
CA GLU A 96 5.61 -7.94 -24.70
C GLU A 96 4.58 -8.80 -25.45
N PRO A 97 3.94 -9.84 -24.85
CA PRO A 97 2.92 -10.63 -25.55
C PRO A 97 1.68 -9.83 -25.91
N LEU A 98 1.32 -8.82 -25.10
CA LEU A 98 0.21 -7.93 -25.42
C LEU A 98 0.54 -7.02 -26.60
N LEU A 99 1.73 -6.41 -26.61
CA LEU A 99 2.19 -5.58 -27.71
C LEU A 99 2.30 -6.38 -29.01
N GLN A 100 2.91 -7.57 -28.96
CA GLN A 100 3.02 -8.46 -30.11
C GLN A 100 1.64 -8.81 -30.67
N LYS A 101 0.66 -9.15 -29.82
CA LYS A 101 -0.70 -9.44 -30.27
C LYS A 101 -1.39 -8.24 -30.93
N ILE A 102 -1.10 -7.02 -30.46
CA ILE A 102 -1.63 -5.80 -31.08
C ILE A 102 -1.00 -5.60 -32.45
N GLU A 103 0.33 -5.75 -32.54
CA GLU A 103 1.08 -5.63 -33.80
C GLU A 103 0.65 -6.69 -34.81
N ASP A 104 0.56 -7.96 -34.42
CA ASP A 104 0.06 -9.06 -35.26
C ASP A 104 -1.38 -8.77 -35.75
N LYS A 105 -2.22 -8.15 -34.91
CA LYS A 105 -3.59 -7.76 -35.28
C LYS A 105 -3.61 -6.57 -36.23
N MET A 106 -2.65 -5.65 -36.12
CA MET A 106 -2.48 -4.54 -37.06
C MET A 106 -1.98 -5.06 -38.42
N ASP A 107 -0.99 -5.94 -38.42
CA ASP A 107 -0.36 -6.48 -39.63
C ASP A 107 -1.21 -7.52 -40.35
N SER A 108 -2.05 -8.26 -39.62
CA SER A 108 -3.01 -9.19 -40.24
C SER A 108 -4.12 -8.50 -41.04
N GLN A 109 -4.30 -7.18 -40.88
CA GLN A 109 -5.21 -6.43 -41.75
C GLN A 109 -4.55 -6.23 -43.11
N SER A 110 -5.25 -6.65 -44.16
CA SER A 110 -4.81 -6.38 -45.54
C SER A 110 -4.64 -4.87 -45.73
N SER A 111 -3.49 -4.46 -46.27
CA SER A 111 -3.20 -3.08 -46.63
C SER A 111 -4.26 -2.49 -47.57
N GLU A 112 -4.84 -3.32 -48.44
CA GLU A 112 -5.93 -2.96 -49.34
C GLU A 112 -7.22 -2.63 -48.58
N GLU A 113 -7.51 -3.38 -47.52
CA GLU A 113 -8.70 -3.12 -46.71
C GLU A 113 -8.56 -1.84 -45.88
N ILE A 114 -7.36 -1.57 -45.36
CA ILE A 114 -7.04 -0.28 -44.72
C ILE A 114 -7.21 0.86 -45.74
N ARG A 115 -6.72 0.70 -46.97
CA ARG A 115 -6.86 1.71 -48.02
C ARG A 115 -8.32 1.98 -48.36
N LYS A 116 -9.12 0.93 -48.57
CA LYS A 116 -10.55 1.04 -48.87
C LYS A 116 -11.31 1.76 -47.76
N ARG A 117 -11.04 1.46 -46.49
CA ARG A 117 -11.66 2.18 -45.35
C ARG A 117 -11.30 3.67 -45.34
N LYS A 118 -10.04 4.02 -45.66
CA LYS A 118 -9.62 5.42 -45.77
C LYS A 118 -10.32 6.13 -46.92
N GLU A 119 -10.46 5.48 -48.07
CA GLU A 119 -11.20 5.99 -49.23
C GLU A 119 -12.69 6.20 -48.91
N GLU A 120 -13.33 5.25 -48.23
CA GLU A 120 -14.72 5.35 -47.78
C GLU A 120 -14.92 6.54 -46.82
N GLN A 121 -14.04 6.68 -45.82
CA GLN A 121 -14.08 7.80 -44.87
C GLN A 121 -13.88 9.15 -45.57
N LEU A 122 -12.94 9.23 -46.51
CA LEU A 122 -12.72 10.42 -47.32
C LEU A 122 -13.96 10.75 -48.17
N SER A 123 -14.58 9.75 -48.77
CA SER A 123 -15.80 9.94 -49.58
C SER A 123 -16.97 10.47 -48.74
N LEU A 124 -17.13 10.01 -47.49
CA LEU A 124 -18.12 10.50 -46.56
C LEU A 124 -17.86 11.96 -46.19
N TYR A 125 -16.60 12.32 -45.91
CA TYR A 125 -16.21 13.69 -45.61
C TYR A 125 -16.47 14.63 -46.79
N LEU A 126 -16.07 14.24 -48.01
CA LEU A 126 -16.31 15.05 -49.21
C LEU A 126 -17.80 15.25 -49.48
N ASN A 127 -18.62 14.22 -49.26
CA ASN A 127 -20.08 14.33 -49.35
C ASN A 127 -20.67 15.28 -48.30
N TYR A 128 -20.16 15.25 -47.06
CA TYR A 128 -20.56 16.19 -46.02
C TYR A 128 -20.18 17.63 -46.39
N CYS A 129 -18.94 17.87 -46.82
CA CYS A 129 -18.48 19.19 -47.30
C CYS A 129 -19.33 19.69 -48.47
N LYS A 130 -19.68 18.81 -49.43
CA LYS A 130 -20.54 19.18 -50.55
C LYS A 130 -21.96 19.57 -50.12
N LYS A 131 -22.51 18.92 -49.10
CA LYS A 131 -23.84 19.23 -48.54
C LYS A 131 -23.85 20.54 -47.74
N LYS A 132 -22.83 20.76 -46.91
CA LYS A 132 -22.73 21.94 -46.02
C LYS A 132 -22.12 23.16 -46.72
N GLY A 133 -21.40 22.96 -47.82
CA GLY A 133 -20.72 23.99 -48.60
C GLY A 133 -19.40 24.42 -47.94
N TYR A 134 -19.48 25.23 -46.89
CA TYR A 134 -18.32 25.67 -46.11
C TYR A 134 -18.32 25.02 -44.73
N VAL A 135 -17.24 24.31 -44.42
CA VAL A 135 -17.07 23.61 -43.14
C VAL A 135 -15.96 24.32 -42.35
N ALA A 136 -16.36 25.17 -41.42
CA ALA A 136 -15.46 25.68 -40.39
C ALA A 136 -15.29 24.62 -39.30
N LEU A 137 -14.06 24.42 -38.83
CA LEU A 137 -13.75 23.42 -37.79
C LEU A 137 -14.46 23.75 -36.46
N GLU A 138 -14.75 25.03 -36.20
CA GLU A 138 -15.45 25.50 -35.01
C GLU A 138 -16.94 25.15 -34.97
N ALA A 139 -17.56 24.88 -36.13
CA ALA A 139 -18.99 24.56 -36.26
C ALA A 139 -19.22 23.05 -36.52
N TYR A 140 -18.36 22.22 -35.94
CA TYR A 140 -18.47 20.77 -36.04
C TYR A 140 -19.60 20.25 -35.14
N ASP A 141 -20.62 19.67 -35.77
CA ASP A 141 -21.69 18.95 -35.08
C ASP A 141 -21.57 17.45 -35.39
N PRO A 142 -21.32 16.59 -34.37
CA PRO A 142 -21.27 15.14 -34.53
C PRO A 142 -22.55 14.52 -35.11
N SER A 143 -23.70 15.20 -34.98
CA SER A 143 -24.96 14.71 -35.54
C SER A 143 -25.01 14.81 -37.08
N GLU A 144 -24.25 15.74 -37.67
CA GLU A 144 -24.20 15.96 -39.11
C GLU A 144 -23.14 15.09 -39.81
N TYR A 145 -21.96 14.94 -39.19
CA TYR A 145 -20.88 14.09 -39.65
C TYR A 145 -20.06 13.62 -38.46
N ASP A 146 -19.93 12.30 -38.31
CA ASP A 146 -19.10 11.69 -37.27
C ASP A 146 -17.91 10.95 -37.93
N PRO A 147 -16.66 11.47 -37.81
CA PRO A 147 -15.46 10.84 -38.34
C PRO A 147 -15.07 9.58 -37.58
N PHE A 148 -15.65 9.37 -36.39
CA PHE A 148 -15.44 8.17 -35.57
C PHE A 148 -16.54 7.13 -35.76
N PHE A 149 -17.48 7.35 -36.68
CA PHE A 149 -18.53 6.40 -36.96
C PHE A 149 -17.94 5.16 -37.65
N LEU A 150 -17.49 4.21 -36.82
CA LEU A 150 -16.93 2.92 -37.21
C LEU A 150 -18.05 2.00 -37.70
N LYS A 151 -18.62 2.30 -38.87
CA LYS A 151 -19.74 1.55 -39.46
C LYS A 151 -19.36 0.14 -39.91
N THR A 152 -18.07 -0.14 -40.10
CA THR A 152 -17.64 -1.31 -40.89
C THR A 152 -16.96 -2.41 -40.09
N CYS A 153 -16.32 -2.15 -38.94
CA CYS A 153 -15.69 -3.23 -38.16
C CYS A 153 -15.54 -2.87 -36.67
N THR A 154 -16.56 -3.11 -35.86
CA THR A 154 -16.39 -3.11 -34.39
C THR A 154 -15.54 -4.31 -33.93
N ASP A 155 -15.47 -5.35 -34.76
CA ASP A 155 -14.79 -6.61 -34.44
C ASP A 155 -13.31 -6.64 -34.86
N CYS A 156 -12.84 -5.76 -35.75
CA CYS A 156 -11.45 -5.81 -36.24
C CYS A 156 -10.40 -5.35 -35.21
N TRP A 157 -10.83 -4.65 -34.16
CA TRP A 157 -9.98 -4.20 -33.04
C TRP A 157 -10.38 -4.83 -31.70
N LYS A 158 -11.39 -5.71 -31.68
CA LYS A 158 -11.87 -6.33 -30.45
C LYS A 158 -10.91 -7.43 -30.04
N VAL A 159 -9.93 -7.08 -29.22
CA VAL A 159 -9.03 -8.04 -28.60
C VAL A 159 -9.81 -8.79 -27.52
N SER A 160 -10.18 -10.04 -27.80
CA SER A 160 -10.71 -10.94 -26.77
C SER A 160 -9.57 -11.30 -25.82
N VAL A 161 -9.54 -10.68 -24.65
CA VAL A 161 -8.63 -11.09 -23.59
C VAL A 161 -9.12 -12.44 -23.06
N PRO A 162 -8.28 -13.49 -23.03
CA PRO A 162 -8.67 -14.75 -22.40
C PRO A 162 -9.05 -14.49 -20.95
N THR A 163 -10.01 -15.25 -20.43
CA THR A 163 -10.39 -15.16 -19.01
C THR A 163 -9.15 -15.32 -18.14
N LEU A 164 -8.88 -14.32 -17.29
CA LEU A 164 -7.76 -14.31 -16.36
C LEU A 164 -7.78 -15.60 -15.52
N GLN A 165 -6.81 -16.48 -15.73
CA GLN A 165 -6.65 -17.66 -14.89
C GLN A 165 -5.87 -17.29 -13.63
N ASP A 166 -6.58 -16.77 -12.63
CA ASP A 166 -6.01 -16.53 -11.32
C ASP A 166 -5.56 -17.87 -10.69
N PRO A 167 -4.26 -18.05 -10.38
CA PRO A 167 -3.75 -19.26 -9.74
C PRO A 167 -4.49 -19.63 -8.45
N LEU A 168 -4.96 -18.64 -7.68
CA LEU A 168 -5.68 -18.86 -6.43
C LEU A 168 -7.12 -19.36 -6.66
N LEU A 169 -7.69 -19.10 -7.83
CA LEU A 169 -9.04 -19.50 -8.19
C LEU A 169 -9.10 -20.78 -9.02
N LYS A 170 -7.95 -21.30 -9.50
CA LYS A 170 -7.90 -22.51 -10.34
C LYS A 170 -8.58 -23.71 -9.68
N ASP A 171 -8.31 -23.94 -8.40
CA ASP A 171 -8.88 -25.07 -7.67
C ASP A 171 -10.38 -24.89 -7.44
N ILE A 172 -10.83 -23.66 -7.20
CA ILE A 172 -12.25 -23.34 -7.05
C ILE A 172 -12.99 -23.57 -8.37
N GLN A 173 -12.41 -23.11 -9.49
CA GLN A 173 -12.98 -23.32 -10.83
C GLN A 173 -13.04 -24.81 -11.18
N ARG A 174 -11.98 -25.58 -10.90
CA ARG A 174 -11.95 -27.03 -11.15
C ARG A 174 -13.06 -27.74 -10.38
N LYS A 175 -13.17 -27.48 -9.08
CA LYS A 175 -14.25 -28.04 -8.24
C LYS A 175 -15.62 -27.67 -8.78
N PHE A 176 -15.82 -26.43 -9.19
CA PHE A 176 -17.09 -25.97 -9.75
C PHE A 176 -17.48 -26.71 -11.04
N ILE A 177 -16.49 -26.97 -11.92
CA ILE A 177 -16.69 -27.76 -13.15
C ILE A 177 -17.03 -29.21 -12.79
N GLU A 178 -16.28 -29.83 -11.88
CA GLU A 178 -16.52 -31.21 -11.42
C GLU A 178 -17.93 -31.36 -10.82
N THR A 179 -18.35 -30.45 -9.94
CA THR A 179 -19.71 -30.45 -9.37
C THR A 179 -20.77 -30.27 -10.45
N GLY A 180 -20.50 -29.44 -11.46
CA GLY A 180 -21.38 -29.25 -12.60
C GLY A 180 -21.57 -30.53 -13.42
N ILE A 181 -20.48 -31.25 -13.69
CA ILE A 181 -20.51 -32.53 -14.41
C ILE A 181 -21.29 -33.58 -13.60
N ILE A 182 -21.05 -33.68 -12.30
CA ILE A 182 -21.77 -34.61 -11.42
C ILE A 182 -23.27 -34.33 -11.46
N LYS A 183 -23.68 -33.07 -11.30
CA LYS A 183 -25.10 -32.67 -11.35
C LYS A 183 -25.74 -32.94 -12.70
N GLN A 184 -24.99 -32.77 -13.79
CA GLN A 184 -25.46 -33.10 -15.13
C GLN A 184 -25.68 -34.61 -15.30
N CYS A 185 -24.79 -35.45 -14.75
CA CYS A 185 -24.96 -36.90 -14.75
C CYS A 185 -26.17 -37.34 -13.90
N GLU A 186 -26.42 -36.67 -12.77
CA GLU A 186 -27.58 -36.95 -11.91
C GLU A 186 -28.91 -36.52 -12.54
N THR A 187 -28.93 -35.35 -13.20
CA THR A 187 -30.18 -34.70 -13.65
C THR A 187 -30.47 -34.96 -15.14
N GLY A 188 -29.50 -35.44 -15.91
CA GLY A 188 -29.61 -35.66 -17.36
C GLY A 188 -29.71 -34.39 -18.21
N ARG A 189 -29.52 -33.20 -17.61
CA ARG A 189 -29.62 -31.89 -18.26
C ARG A 189 -28.36 -31.06 -18.00
N LEU A 190 -27.95 -30.29 -19.01
CA LEU A 190 -26.92 -29.26 -18.87
C LEU A 190 -27.36 -28.22 -17.83
N CYS A 191 -26.60 -28.11 -16.74
CA CYS A 191 -26.82 -27.08 -15.72
C CYS A 191 -26.12 -25.78 -16.13
N SER A 192 -26.82 -24.65 -16.05
CA SER A 192 -26.21 -23.33 -16.27
C SER A 192 -25.24 -23.01 -15.13
N THR A 193 -24.19 -22.24 -15.41
CA THR A 193 -23.27 -21.70 -14.39
C THR A 193 -24.02 -20.95 -13.29
N ARG A 194 -25.13 -20.28 -13.62
CA ARG A 194 -25.98 -19.60 -12.63
C ARG A 194 -26.68 -20.59 -11.71
N GLU A 195 -27.27 -21.65 -12.26
CA GLU A 195 -27.95 -22.70 -11.51
C GLU A 195 -26.97 -23.40 -10.54
N LEU A 196 -25.77 -23.74 -11.02
CA LEU A 196 -24.72 -24.34 -10.19
C LEU A 196 -24.23 -23.41 -9.07
N LYS A 197 -24.16 -22.10 -9.32
CA LYS A 197 -23.80 -21.11 -8.30
C LYS A 197 -24.87 -20.97 -7.22
N GLU A 198 -26.14 -21.09 -7.58
CA GLU A 198 -27.23 -21.11 -6.59
C GLU A 198 -27.24 -22.41 -5.78
N LEU A 199 -26.96 -23.55 -6.41
CA LEU A 199 -26.83 -24.84 -5.70
C LEU A 199 -25.66 -24.85 -4.73
N SER A 200 -24.50 -24.31 -5.11
CA SER A 200 -23.34 -24.24 -4.19
C SER A 200 -23.58 -23.27 -3.03
N LYS A 201 -24.31 -22.17 -3.25
CA LYS A 201 -24.80 -21.32 -2.15
C LYS A 201 -25.81 -22.06 -1.26
N ALA A 202 -26.62 -22.95 -1.86
CA ALA A 202 -27.64 -23.73 -1.17
C ALA A 202 -27.05 -24.79 -0.22
N GLU A 203 -25.91 -25.37 -0.59
CA GLU A 203 -25.23 -26.46 0.14
C GLU A 203 -24.41 -25.98 1.35
N LEU A 204 -23.96 -24.71 1.36
CA LEU A 204 -23.21 -24.17 2.49
C LEU A 204 -24.10 -24.08 3.75
N PRO A 205 -23.62 -24.59 4.91
CA PRO A 205 -24.39 -24.53 6.15
C PRO A 205 -24.69 -23.09 6.51
N LEU A 206 -25.95 -22.79 6.78
CA LEU A 206 -26.37 -21.47 7.23
C LEU A 206 -25.78 -21.20 8.61
N LEU A 207 -24.65 -20.49 8.64
CA LEU A 207 -24.10 -20.03 9.90
C LEU A 207 -25.05 -18.95 10.47
N PRO A 208 -25.35 -18.96 11.78
CA PRO A 208 -26.17 -17.92 12.37
C PRO A 208 -25.53 -16.55 12.11
N LEU A 209 -26.31 -15.62 11.52
CA LEU A 209 -25.89 -14.27 11.09
C LEU A 209 -24.90 -14.22 9.90
N SER A 210 -24.73 -15.31 9.16
CA SER A 210 -23.96 -15.34 7.92
C SER A 210 -24.61 -14.47 6.84
N ARG A 211 -23.77 -13.73 6.14
CA ARG A 211 -24.15 -12.90 5.00
C ARG A 211 -23.91 -13.60 3.65
N GLN A 212 -23.68 -14.92 3.65
CA GLN A 212 -23.30 -15.71 2.47
C GLN A 212 -24.38 -15.73 1.36
N ARG A 213 -25.64 -15.45 1.70
CA ARG A 213 -26.76 -15.42 0.75
C ARG A 213 -27.36 -14.03 0.51
N MET A 214 -26.81 -13.00 1.15
CA MET A 214 -27.33 -11.65 1.02
C MET A 214 -26.80 -11.01 -0.25
N ASP A 215 -27.66 -10.29 -0.96
CA ASP A 215 -27.26 -9.53 -2.14
C ASP A 215 -26.35 -8.34 -1.74
N ALA A 216 -25.49 -7.90 -2.65
CA ALA A 216 -24.57 -6.79 -2.40
C ALA A 216 -25.31 -5.49 -2.02
N VAL A 217 -26.50 -5.28 -2.59
CA VAL A 217 -27.35 -4.12 -2.26
C VAL A 217 -27.97 -4.26 -0.87
N GLU A 218 -28.37 -5.47 -0.47
CA GLU A 218 -28.90 -5.75 0.86
C GLU A 218 -27.84 -5.64 1.94
N TRP A 219 -26.59 -6.01 1.61
CA TRP A 219 -25.42 -5.83 2.49
C TRP A 219 -25.23 -4.39 2.92
N LEU A 220 -25.41 -3.44 2.00
CA LEU A 220 -25.26 -2.00 2.25
C LEU A 220 -26.39 -1.44 3.11
N LYS A 221 -27.55 -2.10 3.15
CA LYS A 221 -28.71 -1.69 3.95
C LYS A 221 -28.61 -2.14 5.41
N ILE A 222 -27.60 -2.93 5.79
CA ILE A 222 -27.47 -3.45 7.15
C ILE A 222 -27.01 -2.33 8.10
N PRO A 223 -27.77 -2.03 9.17
CA PRO A 223 -27.40 -1.00 10.14
C PRO A 223 -26.05 -1.29 10.82
N HIS A 224 -25.29 -0.24 11.12
CA HIS A 224 -24.02 -0.33 11.86
C HIS A 224 -24.15 -1.05 13.22
N ALA A 225 -25.35 -1.01 13.82
CA ALA A 225 -25.69 -1.70 15.06
C ALA A 225 -25.73 -3.24 14.95
N TYR A 226 -25.58 -3.83 13.76
CA TYR A 226 -25.52 -5.29 13.57
C TYR A 226 -24.37 -5.96 14.34
N ILE A 227 -23.26 -5.24 14.58
CA ILE A 227 -22.12 -5.68 15.41
C ILE A 227 -22.50 -5.76 16.90
N ALA A 228 -23.56 -5.04 17.28
CA ALA A 228 -24.16 -5.04 18.60
C ALA A 228 -25.38 -5.97 18.71
N SER A 229 -25.59 -6.90 17.76
CA SER A 229 -26.70 -7.85 17.83
C SER A 229 -26.68 -8.69 19.11
N GLU A 230 -27.86 -9.12 19.56
CA GLU A 230 -28.01 -9.93 20.78
C GLU A 230 -27.10 -11.17 20.79
N VAL A 231 -26.87 -11.78 19.63
CA VAL A 231 -26.00 -12.96 19.50
C VAL A 231 -24.54 -12.63 19.83
N HIS A 232 -24.04 -11.49 19.33
CA HIS A 232 -22.68 -11.02 19.65
C HIS A 232 -22.59 -10.50 21.09
N GLN A 233 -23.64 -9.87 21.61
CA GLN A 233 -23.70 -9.46 23.02
C GLN A 233 -23.67 -10.67 23.97
N ARG A 234 -24.48 -11.71 23.72
CA ARG A 234 -24.49 -12.94 24.54
C ARG A 234 -23.15 -13.67 24.51
N LYS A 235 -22.47 -13.72 23.36
CA LYS A 235 -21.10 -14.29 23.28
C LYS A 235 -20.10 -13.47 24.10
N ARG A 236 -20.14 -12.13 24.01
CA ARG A 236 -19.27 -11.25 24.83
C ARG A 236 -19.52 -11.44 26.33
N GLN A 237 -20.78 -11.53 26.75
CA GLN A 237 -21.13 -11.76 28.15
C GLN A 237 -20.62 -13.12 28.67
N LYS A 238 -20.67 -14.18 27.86
CA LYS A 238 -20.09 -15.49 28.24
C LYS A 238 -18.57 -15.44 28.43
N VAL A 239 -17.84 -14.72 27.57
CA VAL A 239 -16.39 -14.57 27.74
C VAL A 239 -16.06 -13.78 29.00
N VAL A 240 -16.84 -12.74 29.31
CA VAL A 240 -16.68 -11.95 30.54
C VAL A 240 -16.99 -12.77 31.79
N SER A 241 -18.02 -13.64 31.78
CA SER A 241 -18.31 -14.51 32.92
C SER A 241 -17.20 -15.53 33.18
N HIS A 242 -16.64 -16.14 32.12
CA HIS A 242 -15.50 -17.06 32.26
C HIS A 242 -14.24 -16.41 32.82
N HIS A 243 -14.03 -15.11 32.58
CA HIS A 243 -12.89 -14.40 33.16
C HIS A 243 -13.05 -14.14 34.65
N LYS A 244 -14.28 -13.89 35.13
CA LYS A 244 -14.58 -13.63 36.54
C LYS A 244 -14.46 -14.90 37.41
N ASP A 245 -14.77 -16.06 36.84
CA ASP A 245 -14.64 -17.34 37.55
C ASP A 245 -13.17 -17.81 37.69
N GLY A 246 -12.25 -17.28 36.88
CA GLY A 246 -10.81 -17.56 36.95
C GLY A 246 -10.03 -16.71 37.95
N GLU A 247 -10.62 -15.60 38.41
CA GLU A 247 -10.01 -14.66 39.38
C GLU A 247 -10.41 -14.96 40.84
N SER A 248 -11.26 -15.96 41.07
CA SER A 248 -11.78 -16.31 42.40
C SER A 248 -11.21 -17.63 42.97
N ARG A 249 -9.98 -18.01 42.61
CA ARG A 249 -9.25 -19.13 43.24
C ARG A 249 -7.89 -18.70 43.77
#